data_AF-A0A967GM43-F1
#
_entry.id   AF-A0A967GM43-F1
#
_cell.length_a   1.000
_cell.length_b   1.000
_cell.length_c   1.000
_cell.angle_alpha   90.00
_cell.angle_beta   90.00
_cell.angle_gamma   90.00
#
_symmetry.space_group_name_H-M   'P 1'
#
loop_
_entity.id
_entity.type
_entity.pdbx_description
1 polymer ?
#
loop_
_entity_poly.entity_id
_entity_poly.type
_entity_poly.pdbx_seq_one_letter_code
_entity_poly.pdbx_strand_id
1 'polypeptide(L)'
;QAVHFQAQLSDRSIVVESYYQTGSTDGFGTFWRFPLHHRAGYPAFAPASDRFAPLGIHELTTFASFQDIRPNRGGDVSNRDVRGTVTHPSGAPDNHLLLSWAPPVGKPGPGAQSYDAGIYLLHAGKTVDDPSQMRLVRNDPGYQELWPRALLPYKRTYGVDQPRTLSSRNDGSASPHLPEGTPFGLVGSASLYKRETYPNGVVPPGSVTARSSSPDDRQRLWRELGVSRFGFPGNWGEQGADAGLYANHDIWGIRILITEPVSDAVFRKRPHFSLGSNSEERLRILGEFPVRKFQNGSQTRDSDGNPDTSFLARIPADVAWTFQTIDNDGMALNMSQTWHQLRPGEIRNNCGGCHAHSQSATDFTLTAAGKPHYTIWDLTQRAPLFTSKSRDQSGRQWDPSGRTGVRYHGPGVMTVEFHRDIKPILERSCVACHTSDAGRPGASLLEKHNLVLDDYRPIERDWRVPWAEQVHLRARDKLPHTYARLAQYSWAFQSRRSPLVWKIFGKRLDGFDNDDIASPPLDYHDRQDVLDWCHHGKKRERDVDFTGTEMPPPGALDGSFTTPDGTPV
;
A
#
# COMPACT_ATOMS: atom_id res chain seq x y z
N GLN A 1 4.55 13.32 5.11
CA GLN A 1 5.70 14.12 4.68
C GLN A 1 6.33 13.38 3.53
N ALA A 2 6.36 13.97 2.33
CA ALA A 2 6.93 13.32 1.15
C ALA A 2 8.31 13.90 0.86
N VAL A 3 9.28 13.04 0.57
CA VAL A 3 10.63 13.44 0.18
C VAL A 3 10.76 13.41 -1.34
N HIS A 4 11.30 14.48 -1.94
CA HIS A 4 11.26 14.65 -3.41
C HIS A 4 12.64 14.72 -4.05
N PHE A 5 13.54 15.53 -3.49
CA PHE A 5 14.89 15.66 -4.00
C PHE A 5 15.88 15.06 -3.02
N GLN A 6 16.94 14.47 -3.56
CA GLN A 6 17.99 13.86 -2.75
C GLN A 6 19.37 14.10 -3.36
N ALA A 7 20.37 14.18 -2.49
CA ALA A 7 21.78 14.21 -2.84
C ALA A 7 22.59 13.37 -1.86
N GLN A 8 23.80 13.03 -2.27
CA GLN A 8 24.81 12.44 -1.40
C GLN A 8 25.95 13.44 -1.19
N LEU A 9 26.54 13.45 0.01
CA LEU A 9 27.77 14.19 0.31
C LEU A 9 29.00 13.27 0.26
N SER A 10 30.21 13.84 0.22
CA SER A 10 31.45 13.05 0.14
C SER A 10 31.69 12.15 1.38
N ASP A 11 31.14 12.50 2.54
CA ASP A 11 31.14 11.64 3.73
C ASP A 11 30.09 10.51 3.68
N ARG A 12 29.47 10.34 2.52
CA ARG A 12 28.44 9.35 2.19
C ARG A 12 27.08 9.59 2.83
N SER A 13 26.89 10.64 3.64
CA SER A 13 25.56 10.98 4.12
C SER A 13 24.63 11.39 2.98
N ILE A 14 23.33 11.14 3.18
CA ILE A 14 22.26 11.50 2.26
C ILE A 14 21.58 12.75 2.79
N VAL A 15 21.31 13.68 1.88
CA VAL A 15 20.46 14.84 2.11
C VAL A 15 19.18 14.64 1.33
N VAL A 16 18.04 14.79 1.99
CA VAL A 16 16.71 14.74 1.35
C VAL A 16 15.94 16.01 1.61
N GLU A 17 15.12 16.39 0.66
CA GLU A 17 14.18 17.50 0.80
C GLU A 17 12.79 16.99 1.14
N SER A 18 12.24 17.51 2.24
CA SER A 18 10.84 17.33 2.61
C SER A 18 9.97 18.44 2.01
N TYR A 19 9.01 18.07 1.15
CA TYR A 19 8.08 18.96 0.44
C TYR A 19 6.62 18.51 0.68
N TYR A 20 5.66 19.46 0.76
CA TYR A 20 4.25 19.33 1.25
C TYR A 20 4.01 19.42 2.76
N GLN A 21 4.48 20.49 3.42
CA GLN A 21 4.18 20.67 4.83
C GLN A 21 2.82 21.35 5.08
N THR A 22 2.35 22.26 4.21
CA THR A 22 0.95 22.75 4.17
C THR A 22 0.67 23.51 2.84
N GLY A 23 0.29 22.81 1.76
CA GLY A 23 0.01 23.43 0.45
C GLY A 23 1.14 23.31 -0.57
N SER A 24 0.98 23.96 -1.74
CA SER A 24 2.02 24.00 -2.79
C SER A 24 3.12 24.96 -2.37
N THR A 25 4.33 24.47 -2.17
CA THR A 25 5.53 25.28 -1.97
C THR A 25 6.42 25.31 -3.21
N ASP A 26 5.82 24.96 -4.37
CA ASP A 26 6.41 24.91 -5.71
C ASP A 26 7.81 24.28 -5.77
N GLY A 27 7.96 23.18 -5.03
CA GLY A 27 9.18 22.38 -4.94
C GLY A 27 10.19 22.84 -3.89
N PHE A 28 9.86 23.75 -2.97
CA PHE A 28 10.75 24.17 -1.87
C PHE A 28 10.31 23.65 -0.51
N GLY A 29 11.26 23.35 0.37
CA GLY A 29 10.98 22.88 1.72
C GLY A 29 12.20 22.93 2.63
N THR A 30 12.41 21.82 3.34
CA THR A 30 13.44 21.67 4.38
C THR A 30 14.39 20.54 4.00
N PHE A 31 15.69 20.73 4.19
CA PHE A 31 16.66 19.65 4.07
C PHE A 31 16.87 18.89 5.37
N TRP A 32 16.87 17.57 5.25
CA TRP A 32 17.19 16.62 6.30
C TRP A 32 18.39 15.80 5.87
N ARG A 33 19.22 15.41 6.83
CA ARG A 33 20.46 14.68 6.60
C ARG A 33 20.53 13.44 7.46
N PHE A 34 20.95 12.31 6.88
CA PHE A 34 21.16 11.05 7.60
C PHE A 34 22.33 10.26 6.99
N PRO A 35 23.01 9.38 7.75
CA PRO A 35 24.08 8.54 7.21
C PRO A 35 23.53 7.48 6.25
N LEU A 36 24.24 7.19 5.14
CA LEU A 36 23.88 6.08 4.24
C LEU A 36 24.13 4.71 4.89
N HIS A 37 25.17 4.59 5.71
CA HIS A 37 25.55 3.35 6.35
C HIS A 37 25.27 3.41 7.85
N HIS A 38 24.61 2.37 8.34
CA HIS A 38 24.38 2.15 9.77
C HIS A 38 25.39 1.15 10.30
N ARG A 39 25.56 1.12 11.63
CA ARG A 39 26.43 0.15 12.29
C ARG A 39 25.95 -1.26 11.96
N ALA A 40 26.86 -2.14 11.56
CA ALA A 40 26.53 -3.53 11.28
C ALA A 40 25.78 -4.17 12.47
N GLY A 41 24.71 -4.91 12.18
CA GLY A 41 23.84 -5.52 13.19
C GLY A 41 22.76 -4.61 13.78
N TYR A 42 22.69 -3.33 13.38
CA TYR A 42 21.62 -2.41 13.74
C TYR A 42 20.69 -2.17 12.55
N PRO A 43 19.39 -1.92 12.82
CA PRO A 43 18.45 -1.57 11.75
C PRO A 43 18.79 -0.20 11.14
N ALA A 44 18.38 0.02 9.90
CA ALA A 44 18.61 1.28 9.19
C ALA A 44 17.57 2.36 9.54
N PHE A 45 16.37 1.93 9.94
CA PHE A 45 15.24 2.80 10.21
C PHE A 45 14.66 2.53 11.59
N ALA A 46 13.96 3.53 12.14
CA ALA A 46 13.11 3.39 13.31
C ALA A 46 11.86 2.54 12.96
N PRO A 47 11.08 2.06 13.96
CA PRO A 47 9.83 1.33 13.70
C PRO A 47 8.77 2.19 13.01
N ALA A 48 7.69 1.54 12.57
CA ALA A 48 6.54 2.24 11.98
C ALA A 48 5.96 3.33 12.89
N SER A 49 5.94 3.13 14.22
CA SER A 49 5.51 4.17 15.17
C SER A 49 6.29 5.48 15.06
N ASP A 50 7.55 5.40 14.62
CA ASP A 50 8.45 6.54 14.35
C ASP A 50 8.58 6.80 12.84
N ARG A 51 7.57 6.37 12.08
CA ARG A 51 7.41 6.54 10.64
C ARG A 51 8.57 6.04 9.78
N PHE A 52 9.27 5.01 10.25
CA PHE A 52 10.46 4.51 9.58
C PHE A 52 11.49 5.61 9.32
N ALA A 53 11.65 6.54 10.26
CA ALA A 53 12.67 7.57 10.17
C ALA A 53 14.07 6.91 10.07
N PRO A 54 14.92 7.31 9.10
CA PRO A 54 16.30 6.81 9.04
C PRO A 54 17.03 7.11 10.35
N LEU A 55 17.78 6.14 10.89
CA LEU A 55 18.51 6.38 12.13
C LEU A 55 19.59 7.46 11.94
N GLY A 56 19.65 8.41 12.87
CA GLY A 56 20.58 9.55 12.79
C GLY A 56 20.12 10.69 11.87
N ILE A 57 18.87 10.64 11.39
CA ILE A 57 18.28 11.76 10.66
C ILE A 57 18.19 13.00 11.55
N HIS A 58 18.61 14.14 11.01
CA HIS A 58 18.50 15.45 11.64
C HIS A 58 18.25 16.52 10.58
N GLU A 59 17.69 17.64 11.00
CA GLU A 59 17.45 18.79 10.14
C GLU A 59 18.77 19.49 9.81
N LEU A 60 19.00 19.75 8.51
CA LEU A 60 20.21 20.38 8.00
C LEU A 60 20.04 21.90 7.84
N THR A 61 18.83 22.34 7.52
CA THR A 61 18.48 23.76 7.31
C THR A 61 17.38 24.14 8.30
N THR A 62 17.73 24.36 9.57
CA THR A 62 16.75 24.56 10.66
C THR A 62 16.01 25.88 10.57
N PHE A 63 16.48 26.80 9.72
CA PHE A 63 15.76 28.03 9.38
C PHE A 63 14.58 27.81 8.43
N ALA A 64 14.54 26.68 7.72
CA ALA A 64 13.56 26.42 6.67
C ALA A 64 12.49 25.45 7.18
N SER A 65 11.31 25.98 7.49
CA SER A 65 10.21 25.20 8.05
C SER A 65 8.89 25.41 7.30
N PHE A 66 7.86 24.71 7.73
CA PHE A 66 6.50 24.91 7.22
C PHE A 66 5.94 26.30 7.53
N GLN A 67 6.55 27.03 8.46
CA GLN A 67 6.15 28.38 8.86
C GLN A 67 6.70 29.44 7.90
N ASP A 68 7.73 29.11 7.12
CA ASP A 68 8.43 29.97 6.15
C ASP A 68 7.70 30.11 4.81
N ILE A 69 6.45 29.62 4.75
CA ILE A 69 5.56 29.68 3.59
C ILE A 69 4.42 30.64 3.92
N ARG A 70 4.12 31.61 3.03
CA ARG A 70 2.92 32.44 3.23
C ARG A 70 1.66 31.59 3.09
N PRO A 71 0.68 31.66 4.01
CA PRO A 71 -0.54 30.87 3.93
C PRO A 71 -1.27 31.08 2.60
N ASN A 72 -1.84 30.00 2.02
CA ASN A 72 -2.69 30.04 0.81
C ASN A 72 -3.89 31.01 0.89
N ARG A 73 -4.17 31.59 2.05
CA ARG A 73 -5.26 32.53 2.33
C ARG A 73 -4.71 33.83 2.92
N GLY A 74 -3.94 34.59 2.15
CA GLY A 74 -3.75 36.04 2.33
C GLY A 74 -3.48 36.56 3.75
N GLY A 75 -2.76 35.80 4.58
CA GLY A 75 -2.45 36.21 5.95
C GLY A 75 -1.29 37.20 5.98
N ASP A 76 -1.37 38.20 6.84
CA ASP A 76 -0.23 39.06 7.15
C ASP A 76 0.85 38.22 7.86
N VAL A 77 2.04 38.17 7.25
CA VAL A 77 3.22 37.47 7.76
C VAL A 77 4.31 38.45 8.21
N SER A 78 4.04 39.75 8.23
CA SER A 78 5.02 40.79 8.61
C SER A 78 5.58 40.62 10.03
N ASN A 79 4.79 40.00 10.93
CA ASN A 79 5.21 39.67 12.30
C ASN A 79 5.81 38.26 12.45
N ARG A 80 6.08 37.54 11.36
CA ARG A 80 6.72 36.21 11.40
C ARG A 80 8.19 36.34 11.03
N ASP A 81 9.04 35.70 11.82
CA ASP A 81 10.46 35.57 11.51
C ASP A 81 10.66 34.50 10.42
N VAL A 82 10.39 34.87 9.17
CA VAL A 82 10.44 33.96 8.02
C VAL A 82 11.76 34.11 7.27
N ARG A 83 12.51 33.01 7.12
CA ARG A 83 13.89 32.97 6.59
C ARG A 83 14.00 32.28 5.23
N GLY A 84 12.88 31.80 4.69
CA GLY A 84 12.79 31.22 3.36
C GLY A 84 12.95 29.71 3.37
N THR A 85 13.03 29.11 2.18
CA THR A 85 13.03 27.65 2.02
C THR A 85 14.08 27.22 1.00
N VAL A 86 14.45 25.94 1.04
CA VAL A 86 15.51 25.37 0.20
C VAL A 86 14.99 24.29 -0.73
N THR A 87 15.68 24.06 -1.83
CA THR A 87 15.38 22.99 -2.78
C THR A 87 16.60 22.51 -3.56
N HIS A 88 16.46 21.37 -4.22
CA HIS A 88 17.40 20.85 -5.22
C HIS A 88 18.83 20.69 -4.68
N PRO A 89 19.02 19.85 -3.64
CA PRO A 89 20.34 19.59 -3.10
C PRO A 89 21.24 18.93 -4.17
N SER A 90 22.51 19.30 -4.19
CA SER A 90 23.53 18.63 -4.99
C SER A 90 24.86 18.59 -4.24
N GLY A 91 25.43 17.39 -4.13
CA GLY A 91 26.77 17.21 -3.56
C GLY A 91 27.81 18.03 -4.31
N ALA A 92 28.73 18.62 -3.57
CA ALA A 92 29.89 19.36 -4.06
C ALA A 92 31.15 18.86 -3.33
N PRO A 93 32.35 19.16 -3.86
CA PRO A 93 33.59 18.72 -3.23
C PRO A 93 33.76 19.19 -1.80
N ASP A 94 34.64 18.55 -1.05
CA ASP A 94 34.97 18.91 0.34
C ASP A 94 33.73 18.86 1.26
N ASN A 95 32.85 17.89 0.99
CA ASN A 95 31.59 17.68 1.69
C ASN A 95 30.61 18.85 1.60
N HIS A 96 30.82 19.78 0.68
CA HIS A 96 29.92 20.92 0.50
C HIS A 96 28.60 20.46 -0.14
N LEU A 97 27.57 21.26 0.05
CA LEU A 97 26.27 21.07 -0.58
C LEU A 97 25.92 22.33 -1.36
N LEU A 98 25.66 22.18 -2.66
CA LEU A 98 24.99 23.21 -3.45
C LEU A 98 23.49 23.04 -3.29
N LEU A 99 22.77 24.16 -3.25
CA LEU A 99 21.31 24.19 -3.12
C LEU A 99 20.75 25.45 -3.75
N SER A 100 19.45 25.43 -4.03
CA SER A 100 18.69 26.64 -4.31
C SER A 100 17.98 27.10 -3.05
N TRP A 101 18.03 28.39 -2.77
CA TRP A 101 17.29 29.02 -1.67
C TRP A 101 16.47 30.18 -2.23
N ALA A 102 15.26 30.33 -1.71
CA ALA A 102 14.40 31.47 -2.01
C ALA A 102 13.89 32.09 -0.71
N PRO A 103 13.71 33.42 -0.66
CA PRO A 103 13.05 34.07 0.45
C PRO A 103 11.58 33.59 0.57
N PRO A 104 10.91 33.87 1.71
CA PRO A 104 9.52 33.50 1.92
C PRO A 104 8.60 34.05 0.82
N VAL A 105 7.87 33.15 0.20
CA VAL A 105 7.16 33.37 -1.06
C VAL A 105 5.70 32.96 -0.86
N GLY A 106 4.79 33.80 -1.34
CA GLY A 106 3.37 33.45 -1.42
C GLY A 106 3.04 32.88 -2.79
N LYS A 107 1.86 32.26 -2.93
CA LYS A 107 1.35 31.86 -4.24
C LYS A 107 1.27 33.11 -5.13
N PRO A 108 2.06 33.24 -6.20
CA PRO A 108 1.97 34.37 -7.11
C PRO A 108 0.56 34.38 -7.75
N GLY A 109 -0.04 35.56 -7.82
CA GLY A 109 -1.17 35.77 -8.73
C GLY A 109 -0.71 35.55 -10.18
N PRO A 110 -1.64 35.33 -11.13
CA PRO A 110 -1.27 35.26 -12.54
C PRO A 110 -0.47 36.51 -12.94
N GLY A 111 0.80 36.34 -13.32
CA GLY A 111 1.69 37.44 -13.74
C GLY A 111 2.63 38.03 -12.68
N ALA A 112 2.62 37.55 -11.43
CA ALA A 112 3.64 37.93 -10.43
C ALA A 112 4.91 37.07 -10.58
N GLN A 113 6.09 37.65 -10.32
CA GLN A 113 7.36 36.90 -10.22
C GLN A 113 7.19 35.80 -9.17
N SER A 114 7.28 34.54 -9.60
CA SER A 114 6.86 33.42 -8.75
C SER A 114 7.79 33.19 -7.56
N TYR A 115 9.09 33.42 -7.72
CA TYR A 115 10.14 33.20 -6.72
C TYR A 115 11.32 34.17 -6.99
N ASP A 116 12.26 34.35 -6.05
CA ASP A 116 13.59 34.94 -6.27
C ASP A 116 14.62 33.94 -5.74
N ALA A 117 14.81 32.87 -6.50
CA ALA A 117 15.62 31.73 -6.10
C ALA A 117 17.06 31.89 -6.60
N GLY A 118 18.02 31.86 -5.67
CA GLY A 118 19.45 31.85 -5.98
C GLY A 118 20.13 30.51 -5.65
N ILE A 119 21.31 30.26 -6.21
CA ILE A 119 22.18 29.14 -5.84
C ILE A 119 23.12 29.56 -4.72
N TYR A 120 23.16 28.73 -3.69
CA TYR A 120 23.99 28.88 -2.51
C TYR A 120 24.83 27.62 -2.27
N LEU A 121 25.92 27.80 -1.52
CA LEU A 121 26.79 26.75 -1.05
C LEU A 121 26.73 26.68 0.47
N LEU A 122 26.33 25.53 0.98
CA LEU A 122 26.40 25.16 2.39
C LEU A 122 27.73 24.45 2.63
N HIS A 123 28.53 25.01 3.55
CA HIS A 123 29.90 24.58 3.78
C HIS A 123 29.97 23.28 4.59
N ALA A 124 30.67 22.30 4.04
CA ALA A 124 30.99 21.01 4.66
C ALA A 124 29.78 20.20 5.20
N GLY A 125 28.57 20.44 4.65
CA GLY A 125 27.37 19.70 5.06
C GLY A 125 26.94 20.00 6.50
N LYS A 126 27.37 21.13 7.09
CA LYS A 126 27.02 21.52 8.45
C LYS A 126 25.58 22.04 8.53
N THR A 127 24.92 21.77 9.66
CA THR A 127 23.63 22.39 9.97
C THR A 127 23.76 23.90 9.98
N VAL A 128 22.78 24.57 9.37
CA VAL A 128 22.66 26.03 9.33
C VAL A 128 21.29 26.47 9.84
N ASP A 129 21.28 27.53 10.62
CA ASP A 129 20.11 28.13 11.25
C ASP A 129 19.78 29.55 10.75
N ASP A 130 20.57 30.07 9.81
CA ASP A 130 20.26 31.29 9.08
C ASP A 130 20.85 31.24 7.66
N PRO A 131 20.15 31.77 6.63
CA PRO A 131 20.66 31.79 5.26
C PRO A 131 22.00 32.51 5.08
N SER A 132 22.35 33.46 5.95
CA SER A 132 23.65 34.16 5.93
C SER A 132 24.85 33.26 6.20
N GLN A 133 24.63 32.07 6.78
CA GLN A 133 25.68 31.06 6.97
C GLN A 133 26.00 30.30 5.68
N MET A 134 25.18 30.47 4.63
CA MET A 134 25.43 29.92 3.31
C MET A 134 26.16 30.95 2.44
N ARG A 135 27.00 30.47 1.53
CA ARG A 135 27.70 31.35 0.57
C ARG A 135 26.87 31.49 -0.70
N LEU A 136 26.48 32.72 -1.04
CA LEU A 136 25.88 33.01 -2.35
C LEU A 136 26.86 32.64 -3.47
N VAL A 137 26.40 31.81 -4.41
CA VAL A 137 27.14 31.46 -5.62
C VAL A 137 26.63 32.30 -6.79
N ARG A 138 25.30 32.39 -6.95
CA ARG A 138 24.65 33.18 -7.99
C ARG A 138 23.21 33.47 -7.61
N ASN A 139 22.78 34.71 -7.78
CA ASN A 139 21.38 35.10 -7.83
C ASN A 139 21.26 36.28 -8.80
N ASP A 140 20.65 36.06 -9.96
CA ASP A 140 20.44 37.08 -10.99
C ASP A 140 18.95 37.44 -11.03
N PRO A 141 18.57 38.72 -10.81
CA PRO A 141 17.16 39.14 -10.80
C PRO A 141 16.37 38.85 -12.09
N GLY A 142 17.08 38.60 -13.21
CA GLY A 142 16.47 38.19 -14.47
C GLY A 142 16.12 36.69 -14.56
N TYR A 143 16.56 35.89 -13.59
CA TYR A 143 16.46 34.42 -13.63
C TYR A 143 15.94 33.84 -12.32
N GLN A 144 15.72 32.53 -12.33
CA GLN A 144 15.48 31.70 -11.15
C GLN A 144 16.51 30.58 -11.19
N GLU A 145 17.48 30.60 -10.31
CA GLU A 145 18.54 29.60 -10.32
C GLU A 145 18.13 28.32 -9.58
N LEU A 146 17.87 27.27 -10.36
CA LEU A 146 17.46 25.95 -9.90
C LEU A 146 18.44 24.86 -10.36
N TRP A 147 18.40 23.70 -9.69
CA TRP A 147 19.15 22.48 -10.05
C TRP A 147 20.67 22.70 -10.14
N PRO A 148 21.33 23.24 -9.10
CA PRO A 148 22.76 23.40 -9.14
C PRO A 148 23.46 22.05 -9.30
N ARG A 149 24.51 22.02 -10.12
CA ARG A 149 25.36 20.84 -10.32
C ARG A 149 26.82 21.24 -10.31
N ALA A 150 27.62 20.55 -9.52
CA ALA A 150 29.07 20.66 -9.60
C ALA A 150 29.57 19.91 -10.84
N LEU A 151 30.04 20.63 -11.85
CA LEU A 151 30.64 20.06 -13.06
C LEU A 151 32.11 19.70 -12.81
N LEU A 152 32.33 18.71 -11.96
CA LEU A 152 33.65 18.22 -11.56
C LEU A 152 33.70 16.69 -11.67
N PRO A 153 34.89 16.08 -11.81
CA PRO A 153 35.03 14.63 -11.81
C PRO A 153 34.39 14.00 -10.56
N TYR A 154 33.76 12.84 -10.71
CA TYR A 154 33.10 12.14 -9.59
C TYR A 154 34.02 11.96 -8.39
N LYS A 155 35.28 11.60 -8.64
CA LYS A 155 36.33 11.47 -7.62
C LYS A 155 36.62 12.75 -6.87
N ARG A 156 36.56 13.91 -7.53
CA ARG A 156 36.73 15.21 -6.87
C ARG A 156 35.53 15.54 -6.00
N THR A 157 34.32 15.27 -6.48
CA THR A 157 33.07 15.58 -5.77
C THR A 157 32.87 14.68 -4.55
N TYR A 158 33.09 13.36 -4.68
CA TYR A 158 32.73 12.38 -3.66
C TYR A 158 33.92 11.72 -2.96
N GLY A 159 35.16 11.98 -3.41
CA GLY A 159 36.37 11.39 -2.81
C GLY A 159 36.57 9.90 -3.11
N VAL A 160 35.70 9.29 -3.92
CA VAL A 160 35.74 7.87 -4.32
C VAL A 160 35.74 7.75 -5.83
N ASP A 161 36.25 6.64 -6.35
CA ASP A 161 36.21 6.38 -7.79
C ASP A 161 34.76 6.30 -8.29
N GLN A 162 34.54 6.74 -9.53
CA GLN A 162 33.23 6.69 -10.14
C GLN A 162 32.71 5.24 -10.17
N PRO A 163 31.48 4.98 -9.68
CA PRO A 163 30.90 3.65 -9.75
C PRO A 163 30.90 3.13 -11.18
N ARG A 164 31.27 1.85 -11.35
CA ARG A 164 31.20 1.18 -12.65
C ARG A 164 29.77 1.24 -13.18
N THR A 165 29.62 1.62 -14.45
CA THR A 165 28.35 1.49 -15.16
C THR A 165 27.97 0.01 -15.24
N LEU A 166 26.85 -0.36 -14.63
CA LEU A 166 26.32 -1.71 -14.69
C LEU A 166 25.61 -1.91 -16.04
N SER A 167 25.98 -2.96 -16.77
CA SER A 167 25.19 -3.44 -17.91
C SER A 167 24.20 -4.49 -17.41
N SER A 168 22.91 -4.24 -17.53
CA SER A 168 21.83 -5.16 -17.12
C SER A 168 21.65 -6.33 -18.10
N ARG A 169 22.75 -7.02 -18.46
CA ARG A 169 22.70 -8.19 -19.34
C ARG A 169 22.59 -9.44 -18.48
N ASN A 170 21.55 -10.23 -18.72
CA ASN A 170 21.44 -11.57 -18.19
C ASN A 170 22.38 -12.50 -18.97
N ASP A 171 23.51 -12.86 -18.37
CA ASP A 171 24.52 -13.78 -18.89
C ASP A 171 24.31 -15.24 -18.44
N GLY A 172 23.21 -15.53 -17.73
CA GLY A 172 22.89 -16.87 -17.25
C GLY A 172 23.69 -17.34 -16.03
N SER A 173 24.63 -16.56 -15.50
CA SER A 173 25.51 -17.02 -14.42
C SER A 173 24.87 -16.91 -13.03
N ALA A 174 23.81 -16.10 -12.88
CA ALA A 174 23.20 -15.80 -11.57
C ALA A 174 22.41 -16.98 -10.99
N SER A 175 21.73 -17.77 -11.83
CA SER A 175 20.95 -18.93 -11.40
C SER A 175 20.67 -19.87 -12.57
N PRO A 176 20.67 -21.20 -12.37
CA PRO A 176 20.24 -22.16 -13.39
C PRO A 176 18.76 -21.98 -13.80
N HIS A 177 17.94 -21.30 -12.98
CA HIS A 177 16.56 -20.97 -13.31
C HIS A 177 16.42 -19.73 -14.21
N LEU A 178 17.53 -19.01 -14.43
CA LEU A 178 17.61 -17.81 -15.25
C LEU A 178 18.68 -17.97 -16.33
N PRO A 179 18.49 -18.86 -17.33
CA PRO A 179 19.46 -19.04 -18.41
C PRO A 179 19.68 -17.73 -19.18
N GLU A 180 20.83 -17.62 -19.85
CA GLU A 180 21.20 -16.44 -20.64
C GLU A 180 20.06 -16.01 -21.58
N GLY A 181 19.79 -14.71 -21.63
CA GLY A 181 18.72 -14.15 -22.47
C GLY A 181 17.29 -14.38 -21.99
N THR A 182 17.06 -15.07 -20.86
CA THR A 182 15.69 -15.25 -20.32
C THR A 182 15.03 -13.90 -20.00
N PRO A 183 13.72 -13.70 -20.29
CA PRO A 183 12.99 -12.46 -19.97
C PRO A 183 12.39 -12.48 -18.55
N PHE A 184 13.02 -13.19 -17.63
CA PHE A 184 12.47 -13.48 -16.31
C PHE A 184 13.45 -13.10 -15.20
N GLY A 185 12.94 -12.92 -14.00
CA GLY A 185 13.72 -12.74 -12.78
C GLY A 185 13.21 -13.65 -11.66
N LEU A 186 13.96 -13.72 -10.57
CA LEU A 186 13.58 -14.42 -9.35
C LEU A 186 13.24 -13.41 -8.25
N VAL A 187 12.09 -13.59 -7.59
CA VAL A 187 11.71 -12.85 -6.38
C VAL A 187 11.54 -13.82 -5.22
N GLY A 188 12.00 -13.43 -4.04
CA GLY A 188 11.75 -14.18 -2.82
C GLY A 188 11.74 -13.31 -1.57
N SER A 189 11.21 -13.88 -0.49
CA SER A 189 11.34 -13.34 0.86
C SER A 189 11.91 -14.41 1.78
N ALA A 190 12.71 -14.00 2.76
CA ALA A 190 13.24 -14.87 3.79
C ALA A 190 12.19 -15.22 4.86
N SER A 191 11.29 -14.27 5.16
CA SER A 191 10.22 -14.47 6.14
C SER A 191 9.02 -13.58 5.83
N LEU A 192 7.82 -14.13 6.02
CA LEU A 192 6.57 -13.37 6.06
C LEU A 192 6.08 -13.14 7.49
N TYR A 193 6.71 -13.80 8.49
CA TYR A 193 6.42 -13.61 9.91
C TYR A 193 7.19 -12.43 10.49
N LYS A 194 8.46 -12.22 10.06
CA LYS A 194 9.19 -10.98 10.34
C LYS A 194 8.53 -9.85 9.57
N ARG A 195 7.70 -9.04 10.24
CA ARG A 195 6.82 -8.07 9.57
C ARG A 195 6.61 -6.80 10.37
N GLU A 196 6.57 -5.67 9.68
CA GLU A 196 6.17 -4.37 10.23
C GLU A 196 5.07 -3.74 9.36
N THR A 197 4.03 -4.55 9.12
CA THR A 197 2.87 -4.20 8.29
C THR A 197 1.71 -3.59 9.09
N TYR A 198 1.79 -3.60 10.43
CA TYR A 198 0.79 -2.95 11.28
C TYR A 198 0.99 -1.42 11.27
N PRO A 199 -0.07 -0.62 11.04
CA PRO A 199 0.01 0.84 11.00
C PRO A 199 0.52 1.43 12.33
N ASN A 200 1.55 2.28 12.29
CA ASN A 200 2.22 2.82 13.48
C ASN A 200 2.63 1.76 14.52
N GLY A 201 2.89 0.53 14.07
CA GLY A 201 3.24 -0.57 14.95
C GLY A 201 4.60 -0.41 15.61
N VAL A 202 4.74 -1.02 16.78
CA VAL A 202 6.01 -1.25 17.47
C VAL A 202 6.35 -2.74 17.39
N VAL A 203 7.64 -3.09 17.32
CA VAL A 203 8.11 -4.47 17.42
C VAL A 203 8.45 -4.76 18.89
N PRO A 204 7.66 -5.60 19.60
CA PRO A 204 7.93 -5.90 21.01
C PRO A 204 9.24 -6.66 21.17
N PRO A 205 9.94 -6.52 22.31
CA PRO A 205 11.09 -7.36 22.64
C PRO A 205 10.75 -8.85 22.54
N GLY A 206 11.60 -9.62 21.86
CA GLY A 206 11.40 -11.06 21.64
C GLY A 206 10.40 -11.44 20.54
N SER A 207 9.83 -10.45 19.82
CA SER A 207 8.97 -10.66 18.66
C SER A 207 9.66 -10.21 17.37
N VAL A 208 9.22 -10.74 16.23
CA VAL A 208 9.60 -10.27 14.88
C VAL A 208 8.45 -9.54 14.16
N THR A 209 7.32 -9.40 14.86
CA THR A 209 6.07 -8.89 14.29
C THR A 209 5.65 -7.62 15.01
N ALA A 210 5.47 -6.55 14.24
CA ALA A 210 4.91 -5.30 14.74
C ALA A 210 3.44 -5.46 15.12
N ARG A 211 3.04 -4.77 16.18
CA ARG A 211 1.66 -4.66 16.66
C ARG A 211 1.40 -3.27 17.20
N SER A 212 0.15 -2.94 17.50
CA SER A 212 -0.20 -1.67 18.16
C SER A 212 0.59 -1.48 19.45
N SER A 213 0.91 -0.23 19.78
CA SER A 213 1.42 0.14 21.11
C SER A 213 0.37 -0.02 22.22
N SER A 214 -0.91 -0.20 21.86
CA SER A 214 -2.04 -0.39 22.79
C SER A 214 -2.84 -1.63 22.40
N PRO A 215 -2.27 -2.83 22.55
CA PRO A 215 -2.89 -4.08 22.06
C PRO A 215 -4.20 -4.46 22.76
N ASP A 216 -4.47 -3.91 23.94
CA ASP A 216 -5.67 -4.22 24.72
C ASP A 216 -6.84 -3.25 24.45
N ASP A 217 -6.61 -2.16 23.71
CA ASP A 217 -7.62 -1.16 23.37
C ASP A 217 -8.27 -1.49 22.02
N ARG A 218 -9.36 -2.25 22.06
CA ARG A 218 -10.11 -2.71 20.88
C ARG A 218 -10.56 -1.56 19.99
N GLN A 219 -11.02 -0.46 20.58
CA GLN A 219 -11.47 0.71 19.82
C GLN A 219 -10.31 1.38 19.09
N ARG A 220 -9.16 1.50 19.75
CA ARG A 220 -7.96 2.01 19.10
C ARG A 220 -7.45 1.09 18.00
N LEU A 221 -7.40 -0.22 18.21
CA LEU A 221 -7.01 -1.19 17.16
C LEU A 221 -7.90 -1.05 15.92
N TRP A 222 -9.21 -0.95 16.13
CA TRP A 222 -10.18 -0.82 15.05
C TRP A 222 -9.96 0.49 14.26
N ARG A 223 -9.70 1.60 14.96
CA ARG A 223 -9.37 2.90 14.34
C ARG A 223 -8.08 2.84 13.54
N GLU A 224 -7.02 2.27 14.11
CA GLU A 224 -5.70 2.15 13.46
C GLU A 224 -5.79 1.31 12.18
N LEU A 225 -6.60 0.25 12.18
CA LEU A 225 -6.80 -0.63 11.02
C LEU A 225 -7.85 -0.13 10.02
N GLY A 226 -8.57 0.94 10.32
CA GLY A 226 -9.57 1.54 9.43
C GLY A 226 -8.94 2.16 8.17
N VAL A 227 -9.66 2.10 7.03
CA VAL A 227 -9.25 2.82 5.81
C VAL A 227 -9.40 4.32 6.06
N SER A 228 -8.34 5.10 5.83
CA SER A 228 -8.49 6.55 5.63
C SER A 228 -7.49 7.07 4.60
N ARG A 229 -7.99 7.80 3.58
CA ARG A 229 -7.15 8.44 2.55
C ARG A 229 -6.72 9.86 2.94
N PHE A 230 -7.36 10.49 3.94
CA PHE A 230 -7.16 11.91 4.29
C PHE A 230 -7.17 12.23 5.79
N GLY A 231 -7.01 11.24 6.67
CA GLY A 231 -6.96 11.48 8.11
C GLY A 231 -6.00 10.54 8.84
N PHE A 232 -5.02 11.15 9.52
CA PHE A 232 -4.04 10.47 10.37
C PHE A 232 -4.74 9.67 11.50
N PRO A 233 -4.26 8.47 11.87
CA PRO A 233 -3.54 7.50 11.03
C PRO A 233 -4.51 6.53 10.36
N GLY A 234 -4.40 6.36 9.04
CA GLY A 234 -5.23 5.42 8.28
C GLY A 234 -4.41 4.26 7.73
N ASN A 235 -4.84 3.04 8.02
CA ASN A 235 -4.40 1.83 7.31
C ASN A 235 -4.63 2.02 5.81
N TRP A 236 -3.71 1.56 4.97
CA TRP A 236 -3.72 1.70 3.51
C TRP A 236 -3.47 3.10 2.94
N GLY A 237 -3.35 4.15 3.75
CA GLY A 237 -3.10 5.53 3.29
C GLY A 237 -1.71 6.07 3.60
N GLU A 238 -1.13 5.67 4.72
CA GLU A 238 0.15 6.20 5.20
C GLU A 238 1.18 5.11 5.45
N GLN A 239 0.87 4.19 6.36
CA GLN A 239 1.76 3.13 6.81
C GLN A 239 0.95 1.89 7.16
N GLY A 240 1.48 0.73 6.79
CA GLY A 240 0.83 -0.54 7.08
C GLY A 240 -0.36 -0.85 6.16
N ALA A 241 -0.65 -2.14 6.07
CA ALA A 241 -1.67 -2.69 5.17
C ALA A 241 -2.34 -3.93 5.79
N ASP A 242 -2.34 -4.04 7.12
CA ASP A 242 -2.95 -5.19 7.81
C ASP A 242 -4.47 -5.17 7.63
N ALA A 243 -5.04 -6.19 7.00
CA ALA A 243 -6.46 -6.33 6.71
C ALA A 243 -7.23 -6.97 7.90
N GLY A 244 -7.31 -6.22 9.00
CA GLY A 244 -7.89 -6.68 10.27
C GLY A 244 -6.85 -7.28 11.21
N LEU A 245 -7.31 -7.88 12.30
CA LEU A 245 -6.48 -8.57 13.28
C LEU A 245 -6.27 -10.02 12.85
N TYR A 246 -5.03 -10.48 12.98
CA TYR A 246 -4.61 -11.85 12.69
C TYR A 246 -3.26 -12.15 13.36
N ALA A 247 -3.00 -13.43 13.59
CA ALA A 247 -1.74 -13.94 14.09
C ALA A 247 -0.87 -14.45 12.93
N ASN A 248 0.43 -14.61 13.15
CA ASN A 248 1.32 -15.12 12.11
C ASN A 248 0.91 -16.50 11.58
N HIS A 249 0.32 -17.36 12.42
CA HIS A 249 -0.15 -18.69 11.99
C HIS A 249 -1.34 -18.64 11.02
N ASP A 250 -1.96 -17.47 10.85
CA ASP A 250 -2.98 -17.22 9.84
C ASP A 250 -2.35 -16.95 8.47
N ILE A 251 -1.04 -16.74 8.34
CA ILE A 251 -0.39 -16.61 7.03
C ILE A 251 -0.16 -18.00 6.43
N TRP A 252 -1.01 -18.38 5.47
CA TRP A 252 -0.95 -19.69 4.81
C TRP A 252 -0.25 -19.66 3.46
N GLY A 253 -0.43 -18.57 2.72
CA GLY A 253 0.11 -18.41 1.39
C GLY A 253 0.51 -16.98 1.05
N ILE A 254 0.98 -16.84 -0.18
CA ILE A 254 1.21 -15.55 -0.82
C ILE A 254 0.50 -15.52 -2.18
N ARG A 255 -0.08 -14.38 -2.52
CA ARG A 255 -0.62 -14.05 -3.84
C ARG A 255 0.30 -13.01 -4.49
N ILE A 256 0.86 -13.33 -5.64
CA ILE A 256 1.59 -12.38 -6.49
C ILE A 256 0.64 -11.83 -7.54
N LEU A 257 0.59 -10.51 -7.64
CA LEU A 257 -0.29 -9.76 -8.53
C LEU A 257 0.56 -9.00 -9.55
N ILE A 258 0.24 -9.09 -10.84
CA ILE A 258 0.73 -8.11 -11.81
C ILE A 258 -0.18 -6.89 -11.80
N THR A 259 0.43 -5.73 -12.05
CA THR A 259 -0.26 -4.46 -12.14
C THR A 259 -0.19 -3.94 -13.57
N GLU A 260 -1.33 -3.86 -14.24
CA GLU A 260 -1.41 -3.32 -15.59
C GLU A 260 -2.00 -1.90 -15.55
N PRO A 261 -1.41 -0.94 -16.29
CA PRO A 261 -1.98 0.39 -16.38
C PRO A 261 -3.37 0.33 -17.03
N VAL A 262 -4.25 1.23 -16.63
CA VAL A 262 -5.51 1.47 -17.34
C VAL A 262 -5.17 2.25 -18.61
N SER A 263 -4.85 1.52 -19.68
CA SER A 263 -4.55 2.08 -20.99
C SER A 263 -5.83 2.53 -21.70
N ASP A 264 -6.53 3.54 -21.18
CA ASP A 264 -7.64 4.15 -21.90
C ASP A 264 -7.14 5.36 -22.70
N ALA A 265 -6.80 5.09 -23.97
CA ALA A 265 -6.51 6.10 -24.98
C ALA A 265 -7.80 6.62 -25.67
N VAL A 266 -8.97 6.55 -25.02
CA VAL A 266 -10.18 7.18 -25.57
C VAL A 266 -10.20 8.64 -25.16
N PHE A 267 -9.89 9.51 -26.13
CA PHE A 267 -9.86 10.99 -26.14
C PHE A 267 -11.08 11.74 -25.58
N ARG A 268 -12.04 11.05 -24.96
CA ARG A 268 -13.13 11.67 -24.20
C ARG A 268 -12.88 11.34 -22.74
N LYS A 269 -12.56 12.36 -21.94
CA LYS A 269 -12.60 12.32 -20.48
C LYS A 269 -13.97 11.79 -20.04
N ARG A 270 -14.17 10.48 -20.03
CA ARG A 270 -15.19 9.88 -19.20
C ARG A 270 -14.73 10.15 -17.76
N PRO A 271 -15.65 10.47 -16.85
CA PRO A 271 -15.29 10.65 -15.44
C PRO A 271 -14.54 9.39 -15.00
N HIS A 272 -13.56 9.55 -14.10
CA HIS A 272 -12.52 8.59 -13.66
C HIS A 272 -12.99 7.17 -13.25
N PHE A 273 -14.26 6.82 -13.45
CA PHE A 273 -14.99 5.67 -12.91
C PHE A 273 -15.49 4.70 -13.98
N SER A 274 -15.25 4.93 -15.28
CA SER A 274 -15.82 4.05 -16.31
C SER A 274 -15.10 2.70 -16.47
N LEU A 275 -13.91 2.51 -15.89
CA LEU A 275 -13.12 1.26 -15.99
C LEU A 275 -12.26 0.95 -14.74
N GLY A 276 -12.42 1.69 -13.62
CA GLY A 276 -11.44 1.70 -12.53
C GLY A 276 -11.69 0.66 -11.44
N SER A 277 -10.69 -0.18 -11.16
CA SER A 277 -10.53 -0.84 -9.86
C SER A 277 -10.23 0.20 -8.77
N ASN A 278 -10.49 -0.11 -7.49
CA ASN A 278 -10.04 0.74 -6.37
C ASN A 278 -8.50 0.85 -6.25
N SER A 279 -7.76 0.06 -7.03
CA SER A 279 -6.31 0.23 -7.24
C SER A 279 -5.94 1.32 -8.26
N GLU A 280 -6.92 1.86 -9.00
CA GLU A 280 -6.68 2.71 -10.19
C GLU A 280 -5.88 2.00 -11.31
N GLU A 281 -5.67 0.68 -11.17
CA GLU A 281 -4.93 -0.22 -12.05
C GLU A 281 -5.75 -1.50 -12.33
N ARG A 282 -5.32 -2.35 -13.28
CA ARG A 282 -5.87 -3.71 -13.38
C ARG A 282 -4.94 -4.67 -12.64
N LEU A 283 -5.44 -5.27 -11.57
CA LEU A 283 -4.72 -6.30 -10.82
C LEU A 283 -5.10 -7.68 -11.34
N ARG A 284 -4.09 -8.49 -11.68
CA ARG A 284 -4.29 -9.89 -12.08
C ARG A 284 -3.38 -10.81 -11.29
N ILE A 285 -3.86 -12.01 -11.00
CA ILE A 285 -3.14 -12.99 -10.20
C ILE A 285 -2.13 -13.71 -11.10
N LEU A 286 -0.84 -13.50 -10.82
CA LEU A 286 0.25 -14.23 -11.45
C LEU A 286 0.41 -15.61 -10.81
N GLY A 287 0.17 -15.72 -9.51
CA GLY A 287 0.10 -16.98 -8.81
C GLY A 287 -0.23 -16.82 -7.34
N GLU A 288 -0.79 -17.87 -6.76
CA GLU A 288 -1.03 -18.01 -5.33
C GLU A 288 -0.53 -19.38 -4.90
N PHE A 289 0.23 -19.42 -3.80
CA PHE A 289 0.80 -20.67 -3.34
C PHE A 289 1.08 -20.68 -1.83
N PRO A 290 1.06 -21.87 -1.20
CA PRO A 290 1.41 -22.02 0.21
C PRO A 290 2.87 -21.67 0.48
N VAL A 291 3.13 -21.01 1.60
CA VAL A 291 4.49 -20.60 2.04
C VAL A 291 4.98 -21.40 3.24
N ARG A 292 4.06 -22.03 3.98
CA ARG A 292 4.37 -22.87 5.14
C ARG A 292 4.91 -24.22 4.67
N LYS A 293 5.88 -24.75 5.42
CA LYS A 293 6.58 -26.00 5.10
C LYS A 293 6.47 -26.94 6.28
N PHE A 294 5.97 -28.14 6.03
CA PHE A 294 5.80 -29.17 7.04
C PHE A 294 6.67 -30.38 6.72
N GLN A 295 7.38 -30.87 7.72
CA GLN A 295 8.16 -32.10 7.69
C GLN A 295 7.73 -32.96 8.87
N ASN A 296 7.26 -34.18 8.60
CA ASN A 296 6.74 -35.11 9.62
C ASN A 296 5.69 -34.46 10.54
N GLY A 297 4.79 -33.65 9.97
CA GLY A 297 3.75 -32.93 10.70
C GLY A 297 4.21 -31.68 11.46
N SER A 298 5.51 -31.44 11.58
CA SER A 298 6.07 -30.24 12.24
C SER A 298 6.46 -29.17 11.22
N GLN A 299 6.26 -27.90 11.58
CA GLN A 299 6.62 -26.79 10.70
C GLN A 299 8.13 -26.53 10.79
N THR A 300 8.82 -26.51 9.65
CA THR A 300 10.24 -26.13 9.56
C THR A 300 10.42 -24.71 10.11
N ARG A 301 11.54 -24.43 10.79
CA ARG A 301 11.84 -23.10 11.36
C ARG A 301 12.94 -22.39 10.58
N ASP A 302 12.86 -21.06 10.55
CA ASP A 302 13.88 -20.15 10.03
C ASP A 302 14.98 -19.88 11.08
N SER A 303 15.98 -19.07 10.70
CA SER A 303 17.11 -18.72 11.57
C SER A 303 16.73 -17.83 12.75
N ASP A 304 15.58 -17.17 12.72
CA ASP A 304 15.04 -16.41 13.85
C ASP A 304 14.21 -17.29 14.79
N GLY A 305 14.12 -18.59 14.52
CA GLY A 305 13.35 -19.56 15.30
C GLY A 305 11.85 -19.54 15.00
N ASN A 306 11.39 -18.77 14.01
CA ASN A 306 9.98 -18.71 13.61
C ASN A 306 9.68 -19.79 12.57
N PRO A 307 8.41 -20.18 12.37
CA PRO A 307 8.08 -21.06 11.26
C PRO A 307 8.47 -20.48 9.90
N ASP A 308 9.19 -21.26 9.10
CA ASP A 308 9.77 -20.86 7.83
C ASP A 308 8.67 -20.62 6.80
N THR A 309 8.52 -19.35 6.42
CA THR A 309 7.61 -18.85 5.38
C THR A 309 8.34 -18.31 4.16
N SER A 310 9.63 -18.66 4.02
CA SER A 310 10.44 -18.25 2.88
C SER A 310 9.89 -18.79 1.55
N PHE A 311 10.09 -18.06 0.47
CA PHE A 311 9.75 -18.55 -0.86
C PHE A 311 10.68 -17.98 -1.91
N LEU A 312 10.73 -18.64 -3.07
CA LEU A 312 11.39 -18.15 -4.26
C LEU A 312 10.49 -18.46 -5.47
N ALA A 313 10.21 -17.44 -6.27
CA ALA A 313 9.34 -17.52 -7.43
C ALA A 313 10.01 -16.90 -8.66
N ARG A 314 9.84 -17.52 -9.81
CA ARG A 314 10.22 -16.98 -11.12
C ARG A 314 9.05 -16.24 -11.72
N ILE A 315 9.28 -15.00 -12.12
CA ILE A 315 8.25 -14.09 -12.63
C ILE A 315 8.73 -13.35 -13.89
N PRO A 316 7.81 -12.79 -14.71
CA PRO A 316 8.14 -11.86 -15.77
C PRO A 316 9.00 -10.69 -15.29
N ALA A 317 10.13 -10.47 -15.97
CA ALA A 317 10.92 -9.25 -15.80
C ALA A 317 10.29 -8.08 -16.57
N ASP A 318 10.68 -6.86 -16.21
CA ASP A 318 10.19 -5.60 -16.76
C ASP A 318 8.67 -5.37 -16.66
N VAL A 319 7.97 -6.20 -15.89
CA VAL A 319 6.54 -6.08 -15.56
C VAL A 319 6.39 -5.57 -14.13
N ALA A 320 5.43 -4.67 -13.90
CA ALA A 320 5.10 -4.19 -12.57
C ALA A 320 4.28 -5.24 -11.80
N TRP A 321 4.65 -5.48 -10.54
CA TRP A 321 3.98 -6.45 -9.68
C TRP A 321 3.93 -6.00 -8.22
N THR A 322 3.02 -6.61 -7.47
CA THR A 322 2.90 -6.51 -6.02
C THR A 322 2.46 -7.85 -5.45
N PHE A 323 2.25 -7.95 -4.13
CA PHE A 323 1.90 -9.20 -3.47
C PHE A 323 1.07 -8.98 -2.22
N GLN A 324 0.33 -10.03 -1.85
CA GLN A 324 -0.49 -10.12 -0.64
C GLN A 324 -0.12 -11.38 0.12
N THR A 325 -0.04 -11.31 1.44
CA THR A 325 -0.16 -12.54 2.25
C THR A 325 -1.63 -12.94 2.31
N ILE A 326 -1.90 -14.24 2.31
CA ILE A 326 -3.26 -14.78 2.34
C ILE A 326 -3.45 -15.82 3.43
N ASP A 327 -4.66 -15.87 3.99
CA ASP A 327 -5.08 -16.90 4.93
C ASP A 327 -5.49 -18.20 4.25
N ASN A 328 -5.95 -19.18 5.04
CA ASN A 328 -6.35 -20.49 4.53
C ASN A 328 -7.63 -20.46 3.68
N ASP A 329 -8.39 -19.36 3.73
CA ASP A 329 -9.56 -19.14 2.88
C ASP A 329 -9.19 -18.30 1.63
N GLY A 330 -7.92 -17.96 1.46
CA GLY A 330 -7.41 -17.19 0.32
C GLY A 330 -7.65 -15.68 0.42
N MET A 331 -8.00 -15.18 1.61
CA MET A 331 -8.27 -13.77 1.86
C MET A 331 -7.01 -13.01 2.20
N ALA A 332 -6.90 -11.76 1.73
CA ALA A 332 -5.73 -10.93 2.00
C ALA A 332 -5.62 -10.61 3.51
N LEU A 333 -4.41 -10.78 4.06
CA LEU A 333 -4.05 -10.42 5.43
C LEU A 333 -3.23 -9.14 5.48
N ASN A 334 -2.36 -8.95 4.50
CA ASN A 334 -1.69 -7.69 4.22
C ASN A 334 -1.28 -7.62 2.75
N MET A 335 -0.89 -6.44 2.29
CA MET A 335 -0.47 -6.20 0.92
C MET A 335 0.70 -5.23 0.87
N SER A 336 1.61 -5.43 -0.08
CA SER A 336 2.57 -4.38 -0.39
C SER A 336 1.93 -3.26 -1.21
N GLN A 337 2.03 -2.03 -0.73
CA GLN A 337 1.40 -0.86 -1.36
C GLN A 337 2.33 -0.13 -2.34
N THR A 338 3.21 -0.87 -3.01
CA THR A 338 4.14 -0.32 -3.98
C THR A 338 4.31 -1.25 -5.17
N TRP A 339 4.77 -0.67 -6.28
CA TRP A 339 5.08 -1.40 -7.49
C TRP A 339 6.51 -1.91 -7.39
N HIS A 340 6.68 -3.20 -7.67
CA HIS A 340 7.98 -3.83 -7.80
C HIS A 340 8.22 -4.18 -9.26
N GLN A 341 9.49 -4.24 -9.64
CA GLN A 341 9.92 -4.68 -10.96
C GLN A 341 11.25 -5.41 -10.79
N LEU A 342 11.48 -6.41 -11.63
CA LEU A 342 12.78 -7.06 -11.80
C LEU A 342 13.29 -6.80 -13.20
N ARG A 343 14.62 -6.76 -13.38
CA ARG A 343 15.26 -6.83 -14.69
C ARG A 343 15.47 -8.29 -15.12
N PRO A 344 15.62 -8.56 -16.43
CA PRO A 344 15.98 -9.89 -16.92
C PRO A 344 17.24 -10.40 -16.23
N GLY A 345 17.21 -11.62 -15.70
CA GLY A 345 18.33 -12.24 -14.97
C GLY A 345 18.49 -11.76 -13.51
N GLU A 346 17.68 -10.81 -13.05
CA GLU A 346 17.77 -10.29 -11.67
C GLU A 346 17.22 -11.31 -10.66
N ILE A 347 17.91 -11.39 -9.52
CA ILE A 347 17.46 -12.13 -8.33
C ILE A 347 17.25 -11.13 -7.19
N ARG A 348 16.00 -10.98 -6.76
CA ARG A 348 15.60 -10.15 -5.62
C ARG A 348 15.00 -11.02 -4.52
N ASN A 349 15.88 -11.67 -3.76
CA ASN A 349 15.55 -12.49 -2.60
C ASN A 349 16.05 -11.88 -1.28
N ASN A 350 16.46 -10.61 -1.31
CA ASN A 350 16.98 -9.85 -0.17
C ASN A 350 15.87 -9.19 0.67
N CYS A 351 14.61 -9.53 0.45
CA CYS A 351 13.51 -9.17 1.36
C CYS A 351 13.65 -10.02 2.63
N GLY A 352 14.35 -9.50 3.64
CA GLY A 352 14.56 -10.17 4.92
C GLY A 352 13.33 -10.27 5.82
N GLY A 353 12.22 -9.65 5.44
CA GLY A 353 10.96 -9.58 6.16
C GLY A 353 9.94 -8.72 5.40
N CYS A 354 8.66 -8.82 5.74
CA CYS A 354 7.59 -8.04 5.12
C CYS A 354 7.59 -6.61 5.70
N HIS A 355 8.12 -5.64 4.95
CA HIS A 355 8.20 -4.23 5.38
C HIS A 355 9.03 -4.03 6.67
N ALA A 356 9.93 -4.96 6.98
CA ALA A 356 10.70 -4.99 8.24
C ALA A 356 11.96 -4.11 8.15
N HIS A 357 11.80 -2.80 8.30
CA HIS A 357 12.88 -1.82 8.17
C HIS A 357 13.61 -1.54 9.50
N SER A 358 12.93 -1.75 10.64
CA SER A 358 13.49 -1.50 11.97
C SER A 358 14.09 -2.74 12.62
N GLN A 359 14.30 -3.79 11.82
CA GLN A 359 14.84 -5.07 12.26
C GLN A 359 15.95 -5.53 11.31
N SER A 360 16.88 -6.32 11.82
CA SER A 360 17.85 -7.02 10.97
C SER A 360 17.13 -8.03 10.08
N ALA A 361 17.44 -8.02 8.79
CA ALA A 361 16.93 -8.95 7.81
C ALA A 361 17.19 -10.42 8.23
N THR A 362 16.20 -11.29 8.07
CA THR A 362 16.42 -12.75 8.15
C THR A 362 17.32 -13.16 6.97
N ASP A 363 18.38 -13.93 7.23
CA ASP A 363 19.28 -14.39 6.18
C ASP A 363 18.60 -15.43 5.30
N PHE A 364 18.35 -15.05 4.04
CA PHE A 364 17.70 -15.92 3.05
C PHE A 364 18.42 -17.25 2.85
N THR A 365 19.76 -17.29 2.93
CA THR A 365 20.56 -18.52 2.70
C THR A 365 20.35 -19.59 3.77
N LEU A 366 19.90 -19.18 4.96
CA LEU A 366 19.60 -20.06 6.07
C LEU A 366 18.18 -20.64 6.00
N THR A 367 17.30 -20.06 5.18
CA THR A 367 15.92 -20.53 5.00
C THR A 367 15.82 -21.76 4.10
N ALA A 368 14.65 -22.39 4.08
CA ALA A 368 14.33 -23.48 3.17
C ALA A 368 14.36 -23.03 1.70
N ALA A 369 13.89 -21.82 1.37
CA ALA A 369 13.92 -21.29 0.00
C ALA A 369 15.33 -20.94 -0.49
N GLY A 370 16.28 -20.74 0.43
CA GLY A 370 17.69 -20.52 0.12
C GLY A 370 18.48 -21.80 -0.18
N LYS A 371 17.89 -22.99 -0.01
CA LYS A 371 18.61 -24.26 -0.21
C LYS A 371 18.65 -24.66 -1.69
N PRO A 372 19.75 -25.26 -2.19
CA PRO A 372 19.88 -25.66 -3.59
C PRO A 372 18.81 -26.63 -4.11
N HIS A 373 18.19 -27.41 -3.22
CA HIS A 373 17.15 -28.39 -3.55
C HIS A 373 15.72 -27.82 -3.44
N TYR A 374 15.56 -26.52 -3.15
CA TYR A 374 14.25 -25.90 -3.10
C TYR A 374 13.61 -25.89 -4.50
N THR A 375 12.39 -26.41 -4.59
CA THR A 375 11.61 -26.29 -5.83
C THR A 375 10.99 -24.90 -5.91
N ILE A 376 11.50 -24.06 -6.81
CA ILE A 376 10.96 -22.72 -7.02
C ILE A 376 9.54 -22.76 -7.60
N TRP A 377 8.78 -21.69 -7.33
CA TRP A 377 7.49 -21.47 -7.97
C TRP A 377 7.70 -20.79 -9.33
N ASP A 378 7.62 -21.55 -10.42
CA ASP A 378 7.68 -20.97 -11.77
C ASP A 378 6.30 -20.46 -12.20
N LEU A 379 6.06 -19.16 -12.00
CA LEU A 379 4.80 -18.51 -12.35
C LEU A 379 4.72 -18.09 -13.82
N THR A 380 5.78 -18.36 -14.60
CA THR A 380 5.84 -17.98 -16.03
C THR A 380 5.24 -19.04 -16.94
N GLN A 381 5.08 -20.27 -16.45
CA GLN A 381 4.57 -21.41 -17.21
C GLN A 381 3.05 -21.60 -17.02
N ARG A 382 2.59 -21.54 -15.76
CA ARG A 382 1.20 -21.70 -15.36
C ARG A 382 0.99 -21.02 -14.01
N ALA A 383 -0.15 -20.40 -13.80
CA ALA A 383 -0.45 -19.78 -12.52
C ALA A 383 -0.91 -20.85 -11.50
N PRO A 384 -0.15 -21.14 -10.43
CA PRO A 384 -0.70 -21.87 -9.28
C PRO A 384 -1.77 -20.99 -8.62
N LEU A 385 -2.85 -21.59 -8.14
CA LEU A 385 -3.92 -20.92 -7.43
C LEU A 385 -4.21 -21.66 -6.13
N PHE A 386 -4.30 -20.92 -5.03
CA PHE A 386 -4.53 -21.45 -3.71
C PHE A 386 -5.96 -21.97 -3.65
N THR A 387 -6.15 -23.17 -3.10
CA THR A 387 -7.46 -23.80 -3.09
C THR A 387 -7.64 -24.78 -1.93
N SER A 388 -8.83 -25.34 -1.82
CA SER A 388 -9.14 -26.40 -0.86
C SER A 388 -8.55 -27.72 -1.31
N LYS A 389 -8.32 -28.65 -0.37
CA LYS A 389 -7.82 -29.98 -0.71
C LYS A 389 -8.70 -30.74 -1.71
N SER A 390 -10.03 -30.55 -1.66
CA SER A 390 -10.97 -31.14 -2.61
C SER A 390 -10.75 -30.74 -4.07
N ARG A 391 -10.02 -29.64 -4.33
CA ARG A 391 -9.68 -29.15 -5.67
C ARG A 391 -8.19 -29.19 -5.96
N ASP A 392 -7.41 -29.86 -5.10
CA ASP A 392 -5.96 -29.96 -5.25
C ASP A 392 -5.57 -30.75 -6.51
N GLN A 393 -4.61 -30.19 -7.24
CA GLN A 393 -4.01 -30.81 -8.43
C GLN A 393 -2.50 -31.02 -8.26
N SER A 394 -1.93 -30.57 -7.14
CA SER A 394 -0.49 -30.69 -6.88
C SER A 394 -0.08 -32.07 -6.39
N GLY A 395 -1.01 -32.84 -5.84
CA GLY A 395 -0.73 -34.14 -5.20
C GLY A 395 0.11 -34.03 -3.93
N ARG A 396 0.37 -32.82 -3.43
CA ARG A 396 1.18 -32.56 -2.23
C ARG A 396 0.28 -32.37 -1.01
N GLN A 397 0.83 -32.68 0.16
CA GLN A 397 0.26 -32.28 1.43
C GLN A 397 0.89 -30.95 1.84
N TRP A 398 0.07 -29.90 1.90
CA TRP A 398 0.54 -28.55 2.23
C TRP A 398 0.40 -28.21 3.71
N ASP A 399 -0.39 -28.99 4.45
CA ASP A 399 -0.63 -28.82 5.88
C ASP A 399 -1.00 -30.13 6.57
N PRO A 400 -0.78 -30.25 7.90
CA PRO A 400 -1.06 -31.48 8.64
C PRO A 400 -2.53 -31.90 8.60
N SER A 401 -3.47 -30.94 8.53
CA SER A 401 -4.91 -31.20 8.49
C SER A 401 -5.43 -31.51 7.08
N GLY A 402 -4.61 -31.42 6.04
CA GLY A 402 -5.00 -31.67 4.66
C GLY A 402 -6.12 -30.74 4.18
N ARG A 403 -6.11 -29.46 4.59
CA ARG A 403 -7.12 -28.47 4.19
C ARG A 403 -6.73 -27.71 2.92
N THR A 404 -5.44 -27.50 2.71
CA THR A 404 -4.90 -26.69 1.63
C THR A 404 -4.54 -27.52 0.40
N GLY A 405 -4.81 -26.96 -0.77
CA GLY A 405 -4.47 -27.50 -2.08
C GLY A 405 -3.93 -26.43 -3.01
N VAL A 406 -3.34 -26.85 -4.12
CA VAL A 406 -2.95 -25.97 -5.23
C VAL A 406 -3.52 -26.52 -6.51
N ARG A 407 -4.27 -25.69 -7.22
CA ARG A 407 -4.73 -25.96 -8.60
C ARG A 407 -3.97 -25.09 -9.57
N TYR A 408 -4.00 -25.45 -10.85
CA TYR A 408 -3.31 -24.70 -11.88
C TYR A 408 -4.31 -24.09 -12.85
N HIS A 409 -4.12 -22.80 -13.15
CA HIS A 409 -4.73 -22.16 -14.30
C HIS A 409 -3.84 -22.35 -15.52
N GLY A 410 -4.43 -22.29 -16.73
CA GLY A 410 -3.70 -22.38 -18.00
C GLY A 410 -2.60 -21.32 -18.14
N PRO A 411 -1.86 -21.32 -19.26
CA PRO A 411 -0.78 -20.34 -19.46
C PRO A 411 -1.31 -18.90 -19.32
N GLY A 412 -0.55 -18.07 -18.61
CA GLY A 412 -0.90 -16.66 -18.37
C GLY A 412 -1.36 -16.39 -16.94
N VAL A 413 -2.06 -15.28 -16.78
CA VAL A 413 -2.49 -14.73 -15.48
C VAL A 413 -3.98 -14.96 -15.24
N MET A 414 -4.34 -15.27 -14.01
CA MET A 414 -5.74 -15.39 -13.60
C MET A 414 -6.34 -13.99 -13.41
N THR A 415 -7.48 -13.76 -14.04
CA THR A 415 -8.22 -12.50 -13.93
C THR A 415 -9.59 -12.78 -13.32
N VAL A 416 -10.00 -11.95 -12.36
CA VAL A 416 -11.37 -11.93 -11.84
C VAL A 416 -12.00 -10.62 -12.29
N GLU A 417 -12.98 -10.71 -13.17
CA GLU A 417 -13.68 -9.57 -13.75
C GLU A 417 -15.14 -9.58 -13.29
N PHE A 418 -15.67 -8.42 -12.91
CA PHE A 418 -16.97 -8.36 -12.23
C PHE A 418 -18.10 -8.89 -13.13
N HIS A 419 -18.19 -8.44 -14.38
CA HIS A 419 -19.29 -8.83 -15.26
C HIS A 419 -19.18 -10.28 -15.75
N ARG A 420 -17.97 -10.76 -16.05
CA ARG A 420 -17.75 -12.13 -16.50
C ARG A 420 -17.84 -13.16 -15.36
N ASP A 421 -17.24 -12.88 -14.20
CA ASP A 421 -16.99 -13.89 -13.18
C ASP A 421 -17.87 -13.73 -11.93
N ILE A 422 -18.20 -12.50 -11.53
CA ILE A 422 -18.91 -12.23 -10.26
C ILE A 422 -20.42 -12.06 -10.47
N LYS A 423 -20.83 -11.23 -11.44
CA LYS A 423 -22.24 -10.94 -11.73
C LYS A 423 -23.08 -12.21 -11.96
N PRO A 424 -22.63 -13.21 -12.75
CA PRO A 424 -23.41 -14.44 -12.94
C PRO A 424 -23.58 -15.27 -11.66
N ILE A 425 -22.64 -15.17 -10.70
CA ILE A 425 -22.76 -15.81 -9.39
C ILE A 425 -23.84 -15.12 -8.56
N LEU A 426 -23.83 -13.79 -8.52
CA LEU A 426 -24.81 -13.00 -7.78
C LEU A 426 -26.22 -13.16 -8.37
N GLU A 427 -26.35 -13.19 -9.69
CA GLU A 427 -27.61 -13.45 -10.39
C GLU A 427 -28.18 -14.83 -10.03
N ARG A 428 -27.34 -15.87 -10.08
CA ARG A 428 -27.76 -17.23 -9.78
C ARG A 428 -28.13 -17.43 -8.31
N SER A 429 -27.34 -16.88 -7.38
CA SER A 429 -27.38 -17.29 -5.97
C SER A 429 -27.87 -16.22 -5.00
N CYS A 430 -28.10 -14.98 -5.45
CA CYS A 430 -28.54 -13.89 -4.57
C CYS A 430 -29.83 -13.23 -5.05
N VAL A 431 -30.02 -13.07 -6.36
CA VAL A 431 -31.13 -12.25 -6.90
C VAL A 431 -32.50 -12.79 -6.48
N ALA A 432 -32.73 -14.10 -6.44
CA ALA A 432 -34.03 -14.67 -6.08
C ALA A 432 -34.60 -14.14 -4.75
N CYS A 433 -33.75 -13.86 -3.76
CA CYS A 433 -34.13 -13.32 -2.46
C CYS A 433 -33.90 -11.81 -2.31
N HIS A 434 -33.10 -11.21 -3.19
CA HIS A 434 -32.63 -9.82 -3.13
C HIS A 434 -33.06 -9.02 -4.39
N THR A 435 -34.36 -9.04 -4.71
CA THR A 435 -34.97 -8.25 -5.79
C THR A 435 -35.55 -6.92 -5.28
N SER A 436 -35.87 -6.03 -6.22
CA SER A 436 -36.64 -4.79 -6.02
C SER A 436 -38.03 -5.00 -5.39
N ASP A 437 -38.65 -6.15 -5.68
CA ASP A 437 -40.08 -6.39 -5.47
C ASP A 437 -40.38 -7.11 -4.15
N ALA A 438 -39.37 -7.63 -3.47
CA ALA A 438 -39.57 -8.50 -2.30
C ALA A 438 -40.09 -7.77 -1.05
N GLY A 439 -40.29 -6.44 -1.07
CA GLY A 439 -40.67 -5.67 0.13
C GLY A 439 -39.63 -5.76 1.27
N ARG A 440 -38.42 -6.22 0.95
CA ARG A 440 -37.33 -6.50 1.89
C ARG A 440 -36.36 -5.32 1.95
N PRO A 441 -35.77 -5.02 3.13
CA PRO A 441 -34.76 -3.97 3.25
C PRO A 441 -33.57 -4.28 2.31
N GLY A 442 -33.29 -3.36 1.39
CA GLY A 442 -32.22 -3.48 0.40
C GLY A 442 -32.67 -3.42 -1.07
N ALA A 443 -33.96 -3.49 -1.37
CA ALA A 443 -34.49 -3.35 -2.74
C ALA A 443 -34.00 -2.07 -3.48
N SER A 444 -33.65 -2.20 -4.77
CA SER A 444 -33.43 -1.06 -5.68
C SER A 444 -34.72 -0.81 -6.46
N LEU A 445 -35.08 0.44 -6.72
CA LEU A 445 -36.25 0.82 -7.53
C LEU A 445 -36.00 0.64 -9.05
N LEU A 446 -35.37 -0.45 -9.49
CA LEU A 446 -35.18 -0.76 -10.91
C LEU A 446 -36.10 -1.90 -11.36
N GLU A 447 -36.33 -1.95 -12.67
CA GLU A 447 -37.16 -2.94 -13.37
C GLU A 447 -36.88 -4.38 -12.91
N LYS A 448 -37.96 -5.18 -12.91
CA LYS A 448 -38.03 -6.56 -12.46
C LYS A 448 -36.77 -7.36 -12.79
N HIS A 449 -36.26 -8.11 -11.82
CA HIS A 449 -35.17 -9.11 -11.94
C HIS A 449 -33.71 -8.61 -11.97
N ASN A 450 -33.41 -7.35 -11.66
CA ASN A 450 -32.02 -6.87 -11.61
C ASN A 450 -31.41 -6.91 -10.21
N LEU A 451 -30.07 -7.05 -10.16
CA LEU A 451 -29.30 -6.90 -8.92
C LEU A 451 -29.49 -5.49 -8.37
N VAL A 452 -29.60 -5.38 -7.05
CA VAL A 452 -29.55 -4.10 -6.32
C VAL A 452 -28.28 -3.28 -6.64
N LEU A 453 -27.21 -3.97 -7.06
CA LEU A 453 -25.93 -3.39 -7.50
C LEU A 453 -25.97 -2.89 -8.95
N ASP A 454 -27.02 -3.12 -9.73
CA ASP A 454 -27.16 -2.58 -11.11
C ASP A 454 -27.84 -1.20 -11.12
N ASP A 455 -28.00 -0.54 -9.96
CA ASP A 455 -28.56 0.80 -9.84
C ASP A 455 -27.58 1.92 -10.21
N TYR A 456 -27.40 2.13 -11.52
CA TYR A 456 -26.53 3.19 -12.02
C TYR A 456 -27.14 4.59 -11.95
N ARG A 457 -28.34 4.75 -11.37
CA ARG A 457 -28.94 6.07 -11.23
C ARG A 457 -28.04 6.95 -10.35
N PRO A 458 -27.86 8.21 -10.72
CA PRO A 458 -27.00 9.10 -9.96
C PRO A 458 -27.68 9.58 -8.68
N ILE A 459 -26.98 9.48 -7.55
CA ILE A 459 -27.33 10.16 -6.30
C ILE A 459 -26.96 11.64 -6.44
N GLU A 460 -27.89 12.55 -6.13
CA GLU A 460 -27.60 13.99 -6.07
C GLU A 460 -26.58 14.29 -4.97
N ARG A 461 -25.53 15.02 -5.34
CA ARG A 461 -24.43 15.33 -4.44
C ARG A 461 -24.79 16.53 -3.57
N ASP A 462 -24.76 16.34 -2.26
CA ASP A 462 -24.65 17.43 -1.28
C ASP A 462 -23.36 17.22 -0.49
N TRP A 463 -22.23 17.69 -1.05
CA TRP A 463 -20.87 17.84 -0.49
C TRP A 463 -20.25 16.75 0.42
N ARG A 464 -20.93 15.64 0.67
CA ARG A 464 -20.74 14.76 1.83
C ARG A 464 -21.11 13.32 1.43
N VAL A 465 -20.39 12.71 0.48
CA VAL A 465 -20.38 11.23 0.37
C VAL A 465 -19.01 10.63 0.77
N PRO A 466 -18.66 10.65 2.07
CA PRO A 466 -17.36 10.14 2.56
C PRO A 466 -17.18 8.61 2.61
N TRP A 467 -18.14 7.83 2.11
CA TRP A 467 -17.96 6.37 1.92
C TRP A 467 -16.90 6.01 0.89
N ALA A 468 -16.53 6.98 0.08
CA ALA A 468 -15.69 6.86 -1.07
C ALA A 468 -14.29 7.46 -0.78
N GLU A 469 -13.69 7.15 0.37
CA GLU A 469 -12.28 7.50 0.59
C GLU A 469 -11.37 6.93 -0.53
N GLN A 470 -11.83 5.93 -1.28
CA GLN A 470 -11.18 5.42 -2.49
C GLN A 470 -11.74 5.98 -3.81
N VAL A 471 -12.89 6.67 -3.83
CA VAL A 471 -13.54 7.19 -5.06
C VAL A 471 -13.41 8.72 -5.12
N HIS A 472 -12.44 9.21 -5.89
CA HIS A 472 -12.19 10.64 -6.08
C HIS A 472 -13.20 11.31 -7.03
N LEU A 473 -14.47 11.47 -6.63
CA LEU A 473 -15.42 12.23 -7.45
C LEU A 473 -15.05 13.72 -7.49
N ARG A 474 -14.71 14.23 -8.69
CA ARG A 474 -14.58 15.69 -8.90
C ARG A 474 -15.90 16.36 -8.54
N ALA A 475 -15.85 17.60 -8.04
CA ALA A 475 -17.00 18.33 -7.50
C ALA A 475 -18.24 18.44 -8.40
N ARG A 476 -18.15 18.05 -9.69
CA ARG A 476 -19.23 18.11 -10.69
C ARG A 476 -19.83 16.76 -11.07
N ASP A 477 -19.30 15.64 -10.57
CA ASP A 477 -19.75 14.28 -10.96
C ASP A 477 -20.74 13.70 -9.93
N LYS A 478 -21.84 13.09 -10.40
CA LYS A 478 -22.83 12.38 -9.55
C LYS A 478 -22.37 10.94 -9.27
N LEU A 479 -22.57 10.42 -8.05
CA LEU A 479 -22.21 9.04 -7.68
C LEU A 479 -23.34 8.07 -8.07
N PRO A 480 -23.11 7.00 -8.84
CA PRO A 480 -24.15 6.00 -9.09
C PRO A 480 -24.52 5.23 -7.79
N HIS A 481 -25.81 4.94 -7.58
CA HIS A 481 -26.30 4.19 -6.41
C HIS A 481 -25.55 2.86 -6.18
N THR A 482 -25.18 2.16 -7.26
CA THR A 482 -24.31 0.97 -7.26
C THR A 482 -23.04 1.16 -6.43
N TYR A 483 -22.32 2.26 -6.65
CA TYR A 483 -21.03 2.49 -5.99
C TYR A 483 -21.19 2.84 -4.51
N ALA A 484 -22.26 3.56 -4.15
CA ALA A 484 -22.58 3.82 -2.76
C ALA A 484 -22.87 2.51 -2.00
N ARG A 485 -23.62 1.58 -2.61
CA ARG A 485 -23.92 0.27 -2.02
C ARG A 485 -22.68 -0.64 -1.96
N LEU A 486 -21.83 -0.66 -2.99
CA LEU A 486 -20.57 -1.42 -2.97
C LEU A 486 -19.64 -0.95 -1.85
N ALA A 487 -19.53 0.36 -1.61
CA ALA A 487 -18.71 0.91 -0.53
C ALA A 487 -19.19 0.49 0.87
N GLN A 488 -20.47 0.13 1.03
CA GLN A 488 -21.03 -0.36 2.30
C GLN A 488 -20.67 -1.83 2.57
N TYR A 489 -20.70 -2.67 1.54
CA TYR A 489 -20.56 -4.13 1.71
C TYR A 489 -19.20 -4.70 1.31
N SER A 490 -18.39 -3.94 0.56
CA SER A 490 -17.12 -4.38 -0.01
C SER A 490 -16.04 -3.31 0.22
N TRP A 491 -15.13 -3.59 1.16
CA TRP A 491 -13.99 -2.74 1.45
C TRP A 491 -12.78 -3.21 0.66
N ALA A 492 -12.30 -2.38 -0.26
CA ALA A 492 -11.25 -2.82 -1.18
C ALA A 492 -9.98 -3.22 -0.44
N PHE A 493 -9.32 -4.25 -0.98
CA PHE A 493 -8.13 -4.89 -0.41
C PHE A 493 -8.32 -5.53 0.98
N GLN A 494 -9.51 -5.42 1.58
CA GLN A 494 -9.82 -5.93 2.91
C GLN A 494 -11.05 -6.84 2.87
N SER A 495 -10.94 -7.94 2.12
CA SER A 495 -12.03 -8.93 2.00
C SER A 495 -12.45 -9.48 3.37
N ARG A 496 -11.49 -9.72 4.27
CA ARG A 496 -11.75 -10.20 5.65
C ARG A 496 -12.58 -9.23 6.49
N ARG A 497 -12.59 -7.95 6.15
CA ARG A 497 -13.37 -6.91 6.84
C ARG A 497 -14.67 -6.55 6.13
N SER A 498 -14.89 -7.11 4.94
CA SER A 498 -16.03 -6.74 4.11
C SER A 498 -17.30 -7.45 4.59
N PRO A 499 -18.39 -6.73 4.94
CA PRO A 499 -19.63 -7.36 5.43
C PRO A 499 -20.23 -8.37 4.45
N LEU A 500 -20.08 -8.18 3.13
CA LEU A 500 -20.49 -9.18 2.13
C LEU A 500 -19.79 -10.53 2.35
N VAL A 501 -18.50 -10.51 2.67
CA VAL A 501 -17.71 -11.72 2.89
C VAL A 501 -18.10 -12.35 4.22
N TRP A 502 -18.38 -11.57 5.26
CA TRP A 502 -18.90 -12.12 6.52
C TRP A 502 -20.21 -12.85 6.34
N LYS A 503 -21.10 -12.31 5.49
CA LYS A 503 -22.34 -12.99 5.11
C LYS A 503 -22.09 -14.29 4.38
N ILE A 504 -21.14 -14.33 3.44
CA ILE A 504 -20.79 -15.58 2.73
C ILE A 504 -20.24 -16.65 3.67
N PHE A 505 -19.54 -16.26 4.74
CA PHE A 505 -18.94 -17.20 5.69
C PHE A 505 -19.75 -17.38 6.99
N GLY A 506 -20.88 -16.69 7.12
CA GLY A 506 -21.74 -16.73 8.32
C GLY A 506 -21.10 -16.22 9.61
N LYS A 507 -20.01 -15.44 9.53
CA LYS A 507 -19.29 -14.92 10.70
C LYS A 507 -18.39 -13.72 10.36
N ARG A 508 -18.01 -12.95 11.38
CA ARG A 508 -16.91 -11.98 11.25
C ARG A 508 -15.58 -12.70 11.00
N LEU A 509 -14.74 -12.08 10.19
CA LEU A 509 -13.46 -12.64 9.74
C LEU A 509 -12.28 -11.70 9.98
N ASP A 510 -12.51 -10.51 10.55
CA ASP A 510 -11.51 -9.47 10.73
C ASP A 510 -10.83 -9.49 12.10
N GLY A 511 -11.18 -10.46 12.94
CA GLY A 511 -10.66 -10.60 14.31
C GLY A 511 -11.27 -9.61 15.30
N PHE A 512 -12.39 -8.98 14.95
CA PHE A 512 -13.25 -8.22 15.86
C PHE A 512 -14.57 -8.96 16.11
N ASP A 513 -15.11 -8.78 17.31
CA ASP A 513 -16.45 -9.17 17.73
C ASP A 513 -17.39 -7.95 17.63
N ASN A 514 -18.70 -8.18 17.52
CA ASN A 514 -19.68 -7.07 17.45
C ASN A 514 -19.62 -6.16 18.69
N ASP A 515 -19.33 -6.74 19.86
CA ASP A 515 -19.33 -6.00 21.13
C ASP A 515 -18.03 -5.18 21.34
N ASP A 516 -17.03 -5.31 20.47
CA ASP A 516 -15.77 -4.57 20.60
C ASP A 516 -15.95 -3.06 20.37
N ILE A 517 -16.85 -2.69 19.47
CA ILE A 517 -17.06 -1.32 18.98
C ILE A 517 -18.56 -1.05 18.93
N ALA A 518 -18.97 0.14 19.35
CA ALA A 518 -20.38 0.51 19.25
C ALA A 518 -20.85 0.52 17.77
N SER A 519 -21.87 -0.25 17.45
CA SER A 519 -22.49 -0.29 16.12
C SER A 519 -23.96 0.13 16.21
N PRO A 520 -24.28 1.41 16.50
CA PRO A 520 -25.67 1.84 16.60
C PRO A 520 -26.42 1.54 15.29
N PRO A 521 -27.73 1.23 15.31
CA PRO A 521 -28.49 1.04 14.09
C PRO A 521 -28.41 2.28 13.19
N LEU A 522 -28.19 2.06 11.90
CA LEU A 522 -28.25 3.13 10.90
C LEU A 522 -29.69 3.32 10.43
N ASP A 523 -30.26 4.51 10.61
CA ASP A 523 -31.55 4.88 10.02
C ASP A 523 -31.34 5.34 8.57
N TYR A 524 -31.67 4.45 7.63
CA TYR A 524 -31.55 4.72 6.19
C TYR A 524 -32.53 5.79 5.67
N HIS A 525 -33.55 6.14 6.45
CA HIS A 525 -34.52 7.18 6.11
C HIS A 525 -34.15 8.55 6.70
N ASP A 526 -33.26 8.58 7.68
CA ASP A 526 -32.68 9.82 8.21
C ASP A 526 -31.43 10.20 7.41
N ARG A 527 -31.58 11.20 6.54
CA ARG A 527 -30.47 11.77 5.78
C ARG A 527 -29.32 12.21 6.68
N GLN A 528 -29.60 12.81 7.84
CA GLN A 528 -28.56 13.28 8.75
C GLN A 528 -27.82 12.11 9.40
N ASP A 529 -28.51 11.03 9.77
CA ASP A 529 -27.86 9.83 10.33
C ASP A 529 -27.00 9.12 9.26
N VAL A 530 -27.50 9.01 8.03
CA VAL A 530 -26.71 8.54 6.88
C VAL A 530 -25.48 9.41 6.67
N LEU A 531 -25.64 10.73 6.60
CA LEU A 531 -24.52 11.68 6.43
C LEU A 531 -23.52 11.60 7.58
N ASP A 532 -24.00 11.55 8.82
CA ASP A 532 -23.19 11.46 10.03
C ASP A 532 -22.38 10.18 10.08
N TRP A 533 -22.97 9.05 9.67
CA TRP A 533 -22.25 7.80 9.48
C TRP A 533 -21.17 7.95 8.40
N CYS A 534 -21.48 8.62 7.29
CA CYS A 534 -20.48 8.87 6.27
C CYS A 534 -19.30 9.67 6.85
N HIS A 535 -19.56 10.69 7.69
CA HIS A 535 -18.59 11.71 8.07
C HIS A 535 -17.38 11.18 8.85
N HIS A 536 -16.17 11.63 8.46
CA HIS A 536 -14.88 11.23 9.05
C HIS A 536 -14.80 11.34 10.58
N GLY A 537 -15.61 12.21 11.20
CA GLY A 537 -15.65 12.38 12.65
C GLY A 537 -16.27 11.18 13.38
N LYS A 538 -17.43 10.68 12.92
CA LYS A 538 -18.17 9.59 13.58
C LYS A 538 -17.84 8.21 13.03
N LYS A 539 -17.35 8.09 11.78
CA LYS A 539 -16.83 6.83 11.22
C LYS A 539 -15.62 6.30 12.01
N ARG A 540 -14.92 7.11 12.79
CA ARG A 540 -13.85 6.63 13.69
C ARG A 540 -14.37 6.00 14.98
N GLU A 541 -15.68 6.06 15.22
CA GLU A 541 -16.26 5.71 16.51
C GLU A 541 -17.28 4.58 16.43
N ARG A 542 -17.71 4.20 15.22
CA ARG A 542 -18.81 3.25 14.99
C ARG A 542 -18.43 2.15 14.00
N ASP A 543 -18.72 0.91 14.35
CA ASP A 543 -18.53 -0.26 13.48
C ASP A 543 -19.83 -0.71 12.81
N VAL A 544 -19.73 -1.74 11.97
CA VAL A 544 -20.86 -2.48 11.40
C VAL A 544 -20.88 -3.87 12.02
N ASP A 545 -22.02 -4.27 12.57
CA ASP A 545 -22.18 -5.60 13.13
C ASP A 545 -22.43 -6.66 12.07
N PHE A 546 -21.88 -7.85 12.30
CA PHE A 546 -22.39 -9.05 11.65
C PHE A 546 -23.71 -9.44 12.32
N THR A 547 -24.79 -9.44 11.54
CA THR A 547 -26.13 -9.84 12.00
C THR A 547 -26.67 -10.97 11.15
N GLY A 548 -27.68 -11.71 11.63
CA GLY A 548 -28.32 -12.79 10.86
C GLY A 548 -27.41 -14.01 10.63
N THR A 549 -27.60 -14.70 9.51
CA THR A 549 -26.93 -15.98 9.19
C THR A 549 -26.08 -15.88 7.92
N GLU A 550 -25.39 -16.98 7.61
CA GLU A 550 -24.74 -17.22 6.32
C GLU A 550 -25.71 -16.99 5.14
N MET A 551 -25.20 -16.37 4.07
CA MET A 551 -25.94 -16.05 2.84
C MET A 551 -25.08 -16.36 1.59
N PRO A 552 -25.64 -17.04 0.57
CA PRO A 552 -26.98 -17.64 0.58
C PRO A 552 -27.09 -18.73 1.65
N PRO A 553 -28.29 -18.95 2.23
CA PRO A 553 -28.50 -20.05 3.16
C PRO A 553 -28.08 -21.37 2.49
N PRO A 554 -27.49 -22.34 3.21
CA PRO A 554 -27.03 -23.58 2.59
C PRO A 554 -28.09 -24.31 1.76
N GLY A 555 -29.34 -24.33 2.22
CA GLY A 555 -30.47 -24.92 1.49
C GLY A 555 -30.88 -24.16 0.21
N ALA A 556 -30.46 -22.92 0.02
CA ALA A 556 -30.73 -22.17 -1.21
C ALA A 556 -29.78 -22.58 -2.34
N LEU A 557 -28.68 -23.27 -2.02
CA LEU A 557 -27.75 -23.80 -3.00
C LEU A 557 -28.18 -25.17 -3.54
N ASP A 558 -28.99 -25.92 -2.80
CA ASP A 558 -29.54 -27.23 -3.18
C ASP A 558 -31.04 -27.20 -3.55
N GLY A 559 -31.67 -26.02 -3.52
CA GLY A 559 -33.07 -25.79 -3.89
C GLY A 559 -34.09 -26.22 -2.83
N SER A 560 -33.64 -26.49 -1.60
CA SER A 560 -34.50 -26.86 -0.48
C SER A 560 -34.94 -25.67 0.39
N PHE A 561 -34.43 -24.46 0.11
CA PHE A 561 -34.75 -23.30 0.91
C PHE A 561 -36.13 -22.75 0.57
N THR A 562 -36.87 -22.40 1.61
CA THR A 562 -38.10 -21.62 1.48
C THR A 562 -37.86 -20.29 2.18
N THR A 563 -38.12 -19.20 1.48
CA THR A 563 -38.01 -17.87 2.05
C THR A 563 -39.01 -17.67 3.20
N PRO A 564 -38.80 -16.66 4.07
CA PRO A 564 -39.71 -16.39 5.18
C PRO A 564 -41.18 -16.16 4.79
N ASP A 565 -41.46 -15.82 3.54
CA ASP A 565 -42.82 -15.66 2.99
C ASP A 565 -43.40 -16.94 2.35
N GLY A 566 -42.71 -18.08 2.49
CA GLY A 566 -43.18 -19.37 1.98
C GLY A 566 -42.82 -19.67 0.53
N THR A 567 -42.00 -18.83 -0.13
CA THR A 567 -41.58 -19.06 -1.53
C THR A 567 -40.37 -20.00 -1.61
N PRO A 568 -40.45 -21.13 -2.32
CA PRO A 568 -39.29 -21.99 -2.58
C PRO A 568 -38.25 -21.27 -3.44
N VAL A 569 -36.96 -21.41 -3.11
CA VAL A 569 -35.81 -20.81 -3.81
C VAL A 569 -34.74 -21.84 -4.12
#